data_AF-A0A6M1RWS6-F1
#
_entry.id   AF-A0A6M1RWS6-F1
#
_cell.length_a   1.000
_cell.length_b   1.000
_cell.length_c   1.000
_cell.angle_alpha   90.00
_cell.angle_beta   90.00
_cell.angle_gamma   90.00
#
_symmetry.space_group_name_H-M   'P 1'
#
loop_
_entity.id
_entity.type
_entity.pdbx_description
1 polymer ?
#
loop_
_entity_poly.entity_id
_entity_poly.type
_entity_poly.pdbx_seq_one_letter_code
_entity_poly.pdbx_strand_id
1 'polypeptide(L)'
;MDPSDLTTVRITTEPVPGGVRIVLPPRPGGPLRTIGILLVIAALVELAFVGRLLWIARNTAASNLGLLMSLFGVTLLVAAALFWPGATFAWGRTEVLCTEGRLKARQRWRWLTLSQRVPNKPPIGLEIRPFRARQGGTGSPSDSHGSWSLVAHYATGSIAKLAADYPREWLVELAKELKPFLDAALHKPVPVWDLGDTVSLAEAESVWLESGAPVPGLSCEKIDKEVHLQLHPTGWHGLASDLLLVGSGFVGIPLLAATLILTGVPPSKGGGDVNRWEFWVGMGFLFLTGLVLCLFSINQALRRVTLVLDPWELRIQIRSLLRTRNLAWQRPEIAGVSVGPSSIEVNGQPLPELKIALASGKVRGLLVGTPEVTLRWIAGFLQRELKF
;
A
#
# COMPACT_ATOMS: atom_id res chain seq x y z
N MET A 1 26.46 8.83 14.82
CA MET A 1 27.08 7.89 13.87
C MET A 1 27.51 8.76 12.71
N ASP A 2 28.81 8.94 12.50
CA ASP A 2 29.36 9.83 11.48
C ASP A 2 28.93 9.29 10.09
N PRO A 3 28.34 10.09 9.19
CA PRO A 3 27.94 9.61 7.86
C PRO A 3 29.09 8.98 7.06
N SER A 4 30.36 9.30 7.36
CA SER A 4 31.51 8.63 6.76
C SER A 4 31.62 7.14 7.12
N ASP A 5 31.17 6.73 8.31
CA ASP A 5 31.20 5.32 8.77
C ASP A 5 30.11 4.45 8.13
N LEU A 6 29.13 5.05 7.43
CA LEU A 6 28.10 4.30 6.70
C LEU A 6 28.62 3.72 5.37
N THR A 7 29.77 4.19 4.89
CA THR A 7 30.35 3.77 3.60
C THR A 7 30.92 2.35 3.61
N THR A 8 31.16 1.76 4.78
CA THR A 8 31.72 0.41 4.93
C THR A 8 30.67 -0.66 5.29
N VAL A 9 29.38 -0.31 5.33
CA VAL A 9 28.34 -1.29 5.61
C VAL A 9 28.02 -2.08 4.34
N ARG A 10 28.64 -3.26 4.22
CA ARG A 10 28.60 -4.10 3.02
C ARG A 10 27.32 -4.94 2.94
N ILE A 11 26.62 -4.86 1.82
CA ILE A 11 25.57 -5.82 1.45
C ILE A 11 26.21 -7.22 1.40
N THR A 12 25.64 -8.18 2.12
CA THR A 12 26.20 -9.54 2.17
C THR A 12 25.44 -10.44 1.21
N THR A 13 26.17 -11.05 0.28
CA THR A 13 25.61 -11.84 -0.81
C THR A 13 26.07 -13.27 -0.68
N GLU A 14 25.12 -14.17 -0.47
CA GLU A 14 25.36 -15.57 -0.17
C GLU A 14 24.73 -16.44 -1.26
N PRO A 15 25.50 -17.33 -1.90
CA PRO A 15 24.95 -18.24 -2.89
C PRO A 15 24.00 -19.23 -2.21
N VAL A 16 22.88 -19.52 -2.87
CA VAL A 16 21.92 -20.53 -2.45
C VAL A 16 21.60 -21.44 -3.63
N PRO A 17 21.15 -22.69 -3.42
CA PRO A 17 20.76 -23.56 -4.52
C PRO A 17 19.73 -22.87 -5.43
N GLY A 18 20.08 -22.70 -6.71
CA GLY A 18 19.21 -22.05 -7.71
C GLY A 18 19.17 -20.52 -7.67
N GLY A 19 20.06 -19.84 -6.93
CA GLY A 19 20.18 -18.39 -7.02
C GLY A 19 21.00 -17.73 -5.91
N VAL A 20 20.49 -16.64 -5.36
CA VAL A 20 21.23 -15.77 -4.43
C VAL A 20 20.37 -15.30 -3.26
N ARG A 21 20.96 -15.24 -2.06
CA ARG A 21 20.41 -14.58 -0.87
C ARG A 21 21.23 -13.33 -0.59
N ILE A 22 20.57 -12.18 -0.65
CA ILE A 22 21.18 -10.88 -0.36
C ILE A 22 20.64 -10.40 0.98
N VAL A 23 21.52 -10.11 1.93
CA VAL A 23 21.19 -9.67 3.29
C VAL A 23 21.61 -8.22 3.47
N LEU A 24 20.61 -7.36 3.65
CA LEU A 24 20.82 -5.96 4.01
C LEU A 24 21.15 -5.84 5.52
N PRO A 25 21.98 -4.87 5.91
CA PRO A 25 22.20 -4.54 7.31
C PRO A 25 20.91 -4.06 8.00
N PRO A 26 20.91 -3.94 9.34
CA PRO A 26 19.83 -3.27 10.07
C PRO A 26 19.61 -1.85 9.54
N ARG A 27 18.35 -1.40 9.51
CA ARG A 27 18.00 -0.07 8.98
C ARG A 27 18.76 1.03 9.73
N PRO A 28 19.46 1.94 9.02
CA PRO A 28 20.22 3.00 9.69
C PRO A 28 19.30 4.01 10.39
N GLY A 29 18.06 4.17 9.93
CA GLY A 29 17.07 5.11 10.46
C GLY A 29 15.71 4.94 9.77
N GLY A 30 14.93 6.03 9.77
CA GLY A 30 13.71 6.14 8.98
C GLY A 30 12.40 5.81 9.71
N PRO A 31 11.24 6.18 9.11
CA PRO A 31 9.91 5.98 9.67
C PRO A 31 9.58 4.55 10.11
N LEU A 32 10.02 3.50 9.41
CA LEU A 32 9.73 2.12 9.84
C LEU A 32 10.51 1.79 11.12
N ARG A 33 11.77 2.20 11.21
CA ARG A 33 12.56 2.02 12.44
C ARG A 33 11.93 2.79 13.61
N THR A 34 11.49 4.03 13.38
CA THR A 34 10.79 4.83 14.40
C THR A 34 9.48 4.18 14.85
N ILE A 35 8.64 3.72 13.91
CA ILE A 35 7.41 2.97 14.22
C ILE A 35 7.77 1.72 15.04
N GLY A 36 8.82 0.99 14.65
CA GLY A 36 9.29 -0.18 15.37
C GLY A 36 9.64 0.11 16.83
N ILE A 37 10.41 1.19 17.07
CA ILE A 37 10.78 1.65 18.42
C ILE A 37 9.53 2.03 19.22
N LEU A 38 8.59 2.75 18.63
CA LEU A 38 7.34 3.15 19.31
C LEU A 38 6.49 1.94 19.70
N LEU A 39 6.37 0.93 18.84
CA LEU A 39 5.66 -0.31 19.14
C LEU A 39 6.31 -1.06 20.31
N VAL A 40 7.65 -1.09 20.37
CA VAL A 40 8.38 -1.69 21.48
C VAL A 40 8.14 -0.92 22.78
N ILE A 41 8.18 0.42 22.74
CA ILE A 41 7.87 1.26 23.91
C ILE A 41 6.43 1.01 24.38
N ALA A 42 5.46 0.98 23.47
CA ALA A 42 4.07 0.69 23.79
C ALA A 42 3.90 -0.69 24.44
N ALA A 43 4.58 -1.71 23.92
CA ALA A 43 4.59 -3.04 24.54
C ALA A 43 5.18 -3.04 25.96
N LEU A 44 6.26 -2.28 26.20
CA LEU A 44 6.85 -2.13 27.53
C LEU A 44 5.92 -1.41 28.51
N VAL A 45 5.20 -0.38 28.04
CA VAL A 45 4.17 0.31 28.84
C VAL A 45 3.02 -0.62 29.20
N GLU A 46 2.53 -1.43 28.25
CA GLU A 46 1.52 -2.46 28.51
C GLU A 46 2.00 -3.49 29.52
N LEU A 47 3.25 -3.98 29.40
CA LEU A 47 3.83 -4.90 30.39
C LEU A 47 3.93 -4.27 31.78
N ALA A 48 4.26 -2.98 31.88
CA ALA A 48 4.27 -2.27 33.15
C ALA A 48 2.85 -2.12 33.74
N PHE A 49 1.86 -1.85 32.90
CA PHE A 49 0.45 -1.80 33.31
C PHE A 49 -0.03 -3.16 33.83
N VAL A 50 0.34 -4.24 33.14
CA VAL A 50 0.09 -5.62 33.55
C VAL A 50 0.73 -5.93 34.91
N GLY A 51 2.00 -5.55 35.11
CA GLY A 51 2.68 -5.70 36.40
C GLY A 51 1.95 -4.98 37.53
N ARG A 52 1.41 -3.78 37.26
CA ARG A 52 0.58 -3.02 38.20
C ARG A 52 -0.74 -3.72 38.51
N LEU A 53 -1.44 -4.27 37.50
CA LEU A 53 -2.67 -5.04 37.72
C LEU A 53 -2.42 -6.28 38.57
N LEU A 54 -1.32 -7.00 38.33
CA LEU A 54 -0.94 -8.15 39.16
C LEU A 54 -0.64 -7.74 40.60
N TRP A 55 0.03 -6.61 40.81
CA TRP A 55 0.31 -6.09 42.14
C TRP A 55 -0.98 -5.73 42.89
N ILE A 56 -1.94 -5.08 42.22
CA ILE A 56 -3.26 -4.78 42.78
C ILE A 56 -4.00 -6.08 43.11
N ALA A 57 -4.07 -7.01 42.15
CA ALA A 57 -4.75 -8.29 42.30
C ALA A 57 -4.18 -9.13 43.45
N ARG A 58 -2.86 -9.08 43.67
CA ARG A 58 -2.21 -9.74 44.82
C ARG A 58 -2.64 -9.14 46.16
N ASN A 59 -2.83 -7.82 46.20
CA ASN A 59 -3.11 -7.10 47.44
C ASN A 59 -4.62 -7.01 47.76
N THR A 60 -5.48 -7.10 46.75
CA THR A 60 -6.92 -7.20 46.92
C THR A 60 -7.33 -8.67 47.00
N ALA A 61 -7.98 -9.10 48.08
CA ALA A 61 -8.61 -10.43 48.19
C ALA A 61 -9.82 -10.55 47.25
N ALA A 62 -9.60 -10.37 45.95
CA ALA A 62 -10.63 -10.18 44.96
C ALA A 62 -11.28 -11.53 44.60
N SER A 63 -12.58 -11.63 44.83
CA SER A 63 -13.44 -12.74 44.39
C SER A 63 -13.50 -12.94 42.86
N ASN A 64 -12.95 -11.98 42.09
CA ASN A 64 -12.98 -11.97 40.63
C ASN A 64 -11.63 -12.30 39.98
N LEU A 65 -10.90 -13.28 40.54
CA LEU A 65 -9.61 -13.72 40.01
C LEU A 65 -9.68 -14.13 38.52
N GLY A 66 -10.78 -14.77 38.10
CA GLY A 66 -10.96 -15.23 36.72
C GLY A 66 -10.99 -14.09 35.68
N LEU A 67 -11.69 -12.99 35.99
CA LEU A 67 -11.76 -11.82 35.11
C LEU A 67 -10.41 -11.07 35.06
N LEU A 68 -9.70 -11.01 36.18
CA LEU A 68 -8.35 -10.45 36.22
C LEU A 68 -7.37 -11.29 35.38
N MET A 69 -7.48 -12.62 35.43
CA MET A 69 -6.63 -13.51 34.63
C MET A 69 -6.95 -13.45 33.13
N SER A 70 -8.21 -13.27 32.74
CA SER A 70 -8.56 -13.10 31.32
C SER A 70 -8.07 -11.76 30.76
N LEU A 71 -8.24 -10.67 31.51
CA LEU A 71 -7.68 -9.36 31.16
C LEU A 71 -6.15 -9.42 31.07
N PHE A 72 -5.50 -10.08 32.03
CA PHE A 72 -4.06 -10.34 32.01
C PHE A 72 -3.63 -11.08 30.74
N GLY A 73 -4.32 -12.17 30.38
CA GLY A 73 -4.01 -12.93 29.18
C GLY A 73 -4.12 -12.08 27.90
N VAL A 74 -5.19 -11.29 27.77
CA VAL A 74 -5.40 -10.42 26.61
C VAL A 74 -4.33 -9.33 26.53
N THR A 75 -4.03 -8.64 27.64
CA THR A 75 -3.01 -7.58 27.67
C THR A 75 -1.61 -8.11 27.34
N LEU A 76 -1.24 -9.30 27.83
CA LEU A 76 0.04 -9.93 27.51
C LEU A 76 0.12 -10.34 26.03
N LEU A 77 -0.98 -10.83 25.45
CA LEU A 77 -1.07 -11.10 24.01
C LEU A 77 -0.91 -9.82 23.19
N VAL A 78 -1.54 -8.72 23.60
CA VAL A 78 -1.39 -7.40 22.96
C VAL A 78 0.06 -6.93 23.04
N ALA A 79 0.68 -6.97 24.22
CA ALA A 79 2.07 -6.58 24.40
C ALA A 79 3.02 -7.40 23.52
N ALA A 80 2.84 -8.72 23.45
CA ALA A 80 3.62 -9.59 22.57
C ALA A 80 3.38 -9.26 21.08
N ALA A 81 2.13 -9.02 20.68
CA ALA A 81 1.75 -8.64 19.32
C ALA A 81 2.33 -7.28 18.90
N LEU A 82 2.59 -6.37 19.84
CA LEU A 82 3.27 -5.09 19.58
C LEU A 82 4.79 -5.23 19.57
N PHE A 83 5.36 -5.95 20.56
CA PHE A 83 6.80 -6.06 20.75
C PHE A 83 7.49 -6.73 19.56
N TRP A 84 6.97 -7.89 19.09
CA TRP A 84 7.66 -8.67 18.07
C TRP A 84 7.75 -7.96 16.72
N PRO A 85 6.66 -7.41 16.14
CA PRO A 85 6.75 -6.58 14.94
C PRO A 85 7.55 -5.28 15.17
N GLY A 86 7.44 -4.70 16.37
CA GLY A 86 8.20 -3.52 16.72
C GLY A 86 9.71 -3.76 16.64
N ALA A 87 10.18 -4.85 17.22
CA ALA A 87 11.58 -5.22 17.23
C ALA A 87 12.10 -5.65 15.84
N THR A 88 11.29 -6.33 15.02
CA THR A 88 11.67 -6.65 13.63
C THR A 88 11.78 -5.40 12.76
N PHE A 89 10.92 -4.39 12.96
CA PHE A 89 11.03 -3.12 12.26
C PHE A 89 12.22 -2.27 12.74
N ALA A 90 12.49 -2.26 14.04
CA ALA A 90 13.55 -1.45 14.64
C ALA A 90 14.97 -2.02 14.40
N TRP A 91 15.14 -3.34 14.53
CA TRP A 91 16.47 -3.98 14.51
C TRP A 91 16.58 -5.18 13.57
N GLY A 92 15.50 -5.53 12.85
CA GLY A 92 15.53 -6.60 11.88
C GLY A 92 16.37 -6.25 10.65
N ARG A 93 16.92 -7.29 10.02
CA ARG A 93 17.59 -7.23 8.72
C ARG A 93 16.61 -7.62 7.63
N THR A 94 16.73 -7.01 6.45
CA THR A 94 15.95 -7.41 5.28
C THR A 94 16.78 -8.41 4.46
N GLU A 95 16.22 -9.59 4.22
CA GLU A 95 16.78 -10.61 3.33
C GLU A 95 15.95 -10.64 2.04
N VAL A 96 16.62 -10.51 0.89
CA VAL A 96 16.02 -10.68 -0.43
C VAL A 96 16.61 -11.93 -1.06
N LEU A 97 15.74 -12.90 -1.32
CA LEU A 97 16.08 -14.17 -1.95
C LEU A 97 15.62 -14.13 -3.40
N CYS A 98 16.53 -14.40 -4.33
CA CYS A 98 16.23 -14.60 -5.74
C CYS A 98 16.56 -16.04 -6.11
N THR A 99 15.55 -16.84 -6.45
CA THR A 99 15.70 -18.24 -6.86
C THR A 99 14.93 -18.46 -8.15
N GLU A 100 15.60 -18.91 -9.22
CA GLU A 100 14.98 -19.16 -10.53
C GLU A 100 14.14 -17.97 -11.03
N GLY A 101 14.66 -16.75 -10.88
CA GLY A 101 13.97 -15.52 -11.28
C GLY A 101 12.79 -15.11 -10.38
N ARG A 102 12.51 -15.85 -9.31
CA ARG A 102 11.46 -15.53 -8.34
C ARG A 102 12.05 -14.82 -7.13
N LEU A 103 11.38 -13.78 -6.70
CA LEU A 103 11.80 -12.97 -5.55
C LEU A 103 11.01 -13.35 -4.29
N LYS A 104 11.69 -13.38 -3.14
CA LYS A 104 11.08 -13.42 -1.81
C LYS A 104 11.79 -12.41 -0.93
N ALA A 105 11.01 -11.60 -0.22
CA ALA A 105 11.54 -10.65 0.75
C ALA A 105 11.13 -11.07 2.17
N ARG A 106 12.08 -11.06 3.09
CA ARG A 106 11.89 -11.43 4.49
C ARG A 106 12.52 -10.38 5.38
N GLN A 107 11.90 -10.13 6.52
CA GLN A 107 12.51 -9.39 7.62
C GLN A 107 12.86 -10.37 8.71
N ARG A 108 14.13 -10.41 9.10
CA ARG A 108 14.63 -11.34 10.10
C ARG A 108 15.15 -10.59 11.32
N TRP A 109 14.66 -10.96 12.49
CA TRP A 109 15.21 -10.52 13.77
C TRP A 109 15.46 -11.74 14.66
N ARG A 110 16.74 -12.10 14.81
CA ARG A 110 17.19 -13.34 15.48
C ARG A 110 16.53 -14.58 14.86
N TRP A 111 15.60 -15.22 15.58
CA TRP A 111 14.86 -16.40 15.15
C TRP A 111 13.51 -16.08 14.50
N LEU A 112 13.01 -14.85 14.63
CA LEU A 112 11.77 -14.43 14.01
C LEU A 112 11.98 -14.04 12.56
N THR A 113 11.11 -14.54 11.71
CA THR A 113 11.10 -14.26 10.28
C THR A 113 9.71 -13.80 9.87
N LEU A 114 9.59 -12.54 9.49
CA LEU A 114 8.38 -11.99 8.90
C LEU A 114 8.53 -12.02 7.38
N SER A 115 7.81 -12.91 6.71
CA SER A 115 7.81 -12.98 5.25
C SER A 115 6.89 -11.91 4.68
N GLN A 116 7.39 -11.13 3.72
CA GLN A 116 6.56 -10.21 2.97
C GLN A 116 5.79 -10.97 1.90
N ARG A 117 4.56 -10.55 1.63
CA ARG A 117 3.76 -11.12 0.55
C ARG A 117 4.36 -10.68 -0.79
N VAL A 118 5.11 -11.57 -1.41
CA VAL A 118 5.70 -11.37 -2.73
C VAL A 118 5.08 -12.41 -3.68
N PRO A 119 4.55 -12.00 -4.85
CA PRO A 119 4.02 -12.94 -5.84
C PRO A 119 5.06 -14.00 -6.22
N ASN A 120 4.65 -15.26 -6.29
CA ASN A 120 5.50 -16.37 -6.73
C ASN A 120 5.60 -16.43 -8.28
N LYS A 121 5.86 -15.28 -8.90
CA LYS A 121 6.02 -15.10 -10.35
C LYS A 121 7.31 -14.31 -10.57
N PRO A 122 7.92 -14.35 -11.76
CA PRO A 122 9.07 -13.49 -12.04
C PRO A 122 8.64 -12.02 -12.15
N PRO A 123 9.48 -11.09 -11.68
CA PRO A 123 9.25 -9.66 -11.86
C PRO A 123 9.52 -9.27 -13.33
N ILE A 124 8.82 -8.23 -13.80
CA ILE A 124 9.07 -7.60 -15.10
C ILE A 124 10.03 -6.40 -14.99
N GLY A 125 10.32 -5.96 -13.76
CA GLY A 125 11.09 -4.75 -13.53
C GLY A 125 11.33 -4.45 -12.06
N LEU A 126 12.36 -3.66 -11.76
CA LEU A 126 12.68 -3.17 -10.43
C LEU A 126 12.65 -1.64 -10.40
N GLU A 127 11.94 -1.08 -9.43
CA GLU A 127 11.80 0.37 -9.23
C GLU A 127 12.40 0.78 -7.89
N ILE A 128 13.23 1.83 -7.92
CA ILE A 128 13.71 2.52 -6.74
C ILE A 128 12.87 3.80 -6.60
N ARG A 129 12.18 3.95 -5.47
CA ARG A 129 11.33 5.12 -5.21
C ARG A 129 11.39 5.57 -3.76
N PRO A 130 11.10 6.84 -3.46
CA PRO A 130 11.00 7.34 -2.10
C PRO A 130 10.01 6.52 -1.28
N PHE A 131 10.36 6.14 -0.05
CA PHE A 131 9.50 5.36 0.84
C PHE A 131 8.25 6.15 1.24
N ARG A 132 8.40 7.46 1.41
CA ARG A 132 7.31 8.42 1.46
C ARG A 132 7.60 9.54 0.45
N ALA A 133 6.82 9.64 -0.61
CA ALA A 133 6.78 10.86 -1.40
C ALA A 133 6.19 11.96 -0.50
N ARG A 134 7.04 12.74 0.18
CA ARG A 134 6.63 13.91 0.94
C ARG A 134 6.31 15.02 -0.07
N GLN A 135 5.19 14.92 -0.76
CA GLN A 135 4.79 15.89 -1.78
C GLN A 135 3.94 16.98 -1.13
N GLY A 136 4.63 18.02 -0.66
CA GLY A 136 4.02 19.24 -0.11
C GLY A 136 5.01 20.38 0.07
N GLY A 137 6.33 20.08 0.05
CA GLY A 137 7.34 21.10 -0.12
C GLY A 137 7.73 21.19 -1.60
N THR A 138 7.62 22.36 -2.20
CA THR A 138 8.25 22.71 -3.48
C THR A 138 9.79 22.69 -3.42
N GLY A 139 10.37 22.24 -2.31
CA GLY A 139 11.79 21.99 -2.19
C GLY A 139 12.20 20.88 -3.14
N SER A 140 13.15 21.18 -4.01
CA SER A 140 13.84 20.19 -4.83
C SER A 140 14.25 19.00 -3.95
N PRO A 141 14.10 17.74 -4.39
CA PRO A 141 14.45 16.53 -3.62
C PRO A 141 15.96 16.38 -3.29
N SER A 142 16.73 17.48 -3.42
CA SER A 142 18.04 17.61 -2.81
C SER A 142 17.87 17.60 -1.28
N ASP A 143 18.07 16.44 -0.67
CA ASP A 143 19.13 16.26 0.30
C ASP A 143 19.03 14.87 0.95
N SER A 144 19.98 14.01 0.54
CA SER A 144 20.75 12.96 1.25
C SER A 144 20.17 12.08 2.36
N HIS A 145 18.99 12.34 2.92
CA HIS A 145 18.46 11.63 4.09
C HIS A 145 17.03 11.09 3.91
N GLY A 146 16.46 11.23 2.71
CA GLY A 146 15.21 10.56 2.38
C GLY A 146 15.35 9.05 2.49
N SER A 147 14.36 8.38 3.07
CA SER A 147 14.31 6.92 3.06
C SER A 147 13.66 6.42 1.78
N TRP A 148 14.22 5.36 1.19
CA TRP A 148 13.83 4.84 -0.12
C TRP A 148 13.31 3.40 0.00
N SER A 149 12.71 2.92 -1.07
CA SER A 149 12.24 1.54 -1.20
C SER A 149 12.55 0.97 -2.57
N LEU A 150 12.97 -0.29 -2.60
CA LEU A 150 13.12 -1.09 -3.80
C LEU A 150 11.87 -1.97 -3.94
N VAL A 151 11.30 -1.94 -5.13
CA VAL A 151 10.00 -2.52 -5.42
C VAL A 151 10.07 -3.33 -6.70
N ALA A 152 9.55 -4.55 -6.66
CA ALA A 152 9.38 -5.40 -7.83
C ALA A 152 8.01 -5.18 -8.46
N HIS A 153 8.01 -5.02 -9.78
CA HIS A 153 6.83 -4.97 -10.63
C HIS A 153 6.62 -6.33 -11.27
N TYR A 154 5.37 -6.77 -11.40
CA TYR A 154 5.03 -8.07 -11.98
C TYR A 154 4.09 -7.89 -13.17
N ALA A 155 4.07 -8.86 -14.08
CA ALA A 155 3.15 -8.90 -15.23
C ALA A 155 1.67 -8.99 -14.83
N THR A 156 1.39 -9.26 -13.54
CA THR A 156 0.04 -9.20 -12.96
C THR A 156 -0.26 -7.84 -12.34
N GLY A 157 0.60 -6.84 -12.47
CA GLY A 157 0.34 -5.46 -12.02
C GLY A 157 0.42 -5.32 -10.51
N SER A 158 0.58 -6.44 -9.81
CA SER A 158 0.97 -6.46 -8.42
C SER A 158 2.36 -5.84 -8.26
N ILE A 159 2.53 -5.17 -7.14
CA ILE A 159 3.74 -4.44 -6.79
C ILE A 159 4.17 -4.98 -5.44
N ALA A 160 5.38 -5.54 -5.35
CA ALA A 160 5.90 -6.08 -4.09
C ALA A 160 7.08 -5.25 -3.61
N LYS A 161 7.00 -4.73 -2.38
CA LYS A 161 8.15 -4.09 -1.73
C LYS A 161 9.17 -5.19 -1.39
N LEU A 162 10.40 -5.03 -1.84
CA LEU A 162 11.50 -5.96 -1.53
C LEU A 162 12.32 -5.47 -0.34
N ALA A 163 12.64 -4.19 -0.35
CA ALA A 163 13.35 -3.50 0.71
C ALA A 163 12.74 -2.12 0.89
N ALA A 164 12.62 -1.67 2.13
CA ALA A 164 11.97 -0.41 2.46
C ALA A 164 12.69 0.26 3.63
N ASP A 165 12.72 1.58 3.56
CA ASP A 165 13.30 2.45 4.58
C ASP A 165 14.83 2.30 4.68
N TYR A 166 15.48 2.22 3.51
CA TYR A 166 16.92 2.12 3.35
C TYR A 166 17.47 3.34 2.58
N PRO A 167 18.77 3.64 2.70
CA PRO A 167 19.43 4.63 1.86
C PRO A 167 19.33 4.26 0.38
N ARG A 168 19.28 5.27 -0.50
CA ARG A 168 19.10 5.06 -1.95
C ARG A 168 20.23 4.23 -2.53
N GLU A 169 21.47 4.54 -2.16
CA GLU A 169 22.68 3.89 -2.64
C GLU A 169 22.65 2.37 -2.40
N TRP A 170 22.20 1.91 -1.22
CA TRP A 170 22.10 0.48 -0.92
C TRP A 170 21.03 -0.21 -1.76
N LEU A 171 19.95 0.49 -2.10
CA LEU A 171 18.88 -0.06 -2.94
C LEU A 171 19.28 -0.13 -4.41
N VAL A 172 20.08 0.83 -4.88
CA VAL A 172 20.69 0.80 -6.22
C VAL A 172 21.66 -0.37 -6.33
N GLU A 173 22.52 -0.57 -5.33
CA GLU A 173 23.46 -1.69 -5.28
C GLU A 173 22.72 -3.04 -5.22
N LEU A 174 21.71 -3.16 -4.35
CA LEU A 174 20.84 -4.34 -4.30
C LEU A 174 20.17 -4.65 -5.65
N ALA A 175 19.64 -3.63 -6.34
CA ALA A 175 19.01 -3.82 -7.64
C ALA A 175 20.02 -4.27 -8.71
N LYS A 176 21.23 -3.69 -8.70
CA LYS A 176 22.34 -4.11 -9.58
C LYS A 176 22.78 -5.55 -9.32
N GLU A 177 22.84 -5.96 -8.07
CA GLU A 177 23.19 -7.35 -7.71
C GLU A 177 22.09 -8.35 -8.09
N LEU A 178 20.82 -7.97 -7.98
CA LEU A 178 19.69 -8.83 -8.37
C LEU A 178 19.55 -9.00 -9.88
N LYS A 179 19.85 -7.94 -10.65
CA LYS A 179 19.67 -7.90 -12.11
C LYS A 179 20.26 -9.11 -12.86
N PRO A 180 21.55 -9.50 -12.72
CA PRO A 180 22.11 -10.60 -13.48
C PRO A 180 21.40 -11.95 -13.21
N PHE A 181 20.91 -12.18 -11.99
CA PHE A 181 20.18 -13.40 -11.65
C PHE A 181 18.77 -13.41 -12.26
N LEU A 182 18.13 -12.24 -12.34
CA LEU A 182 16.84 -12.09 -12.99
C LEU A 182 16.97 -12.21 -14.51
N ASP A 183 17.95 -11.54 -15.11
CA ASP A 183 18.24 -11.58 -16.55
C ASP A 183 18.54 -13.01 -17.01
N ALA A 184 19.38 -13.74 -16.27
CA ALA A 184 19.73 -15.12 -16.56
C ALA A 184 18.53 -16.06 -16.46
N ALA A 185 17.66 -15.88 -15.45
CA ALA A 185 16.49 -16.73 -15.25
C ALA A 185 15.35 -16.44 -16.22
N LEU A 186 15.22 -15.19 -16.70
CA LEU A 186 14.14 -14.77 -17.59
C LEU A 186 14.50 -14.79 -19.06
N HIS A 187 15.79 -14.94 -19.39
CA HIS A 187 16.32 -14.81 -20.75
C HIS A 187 15.92 -13.48 -21.42
N LYS A 188 15.63 -12.44 -20.63
CA LYS A 188 15.29 -11.08 -21.06
C LYS A 188 15.87 -10.10 -20.04
N PRO A 189 16.44 -8.95 -20.46
CA PRO A 189 16.90 -7.93 -19.53
C PRO A 189 15.73 -7.38 -18.70
N VAL A 190 15.90 -7.37 -17.38
CA VAL A 190 14.98 -6.75 -16.43
C VAL A 190 15.37 -5.29 -16.23
N PRO A 191 14.50 -4.34 -16.64
CA PRO A 191 14.78 -2.93 -16.43
C PRO A 191 14.84 -2.61 -14.93
N VAL A 192 15.81 -1.77 -14.58
CA VAL A 192 15.95 -1.17 -13.26
C VAL A 192 15.88 0.33 -13.45
N TRP A 193 14.89 0.99 -12.84
CA TRP A 193 14.71 2.43 -12.96
C TRP A 193 14.63 3.11 -11.60
N ASP A 194 14.99 4.38 -11.62
CA ASP A 194 14.94 5.25 -10.46
C ASP A 194 13.89 6.33 -10.67
N LEU A 195 13.07 6.58 -9.65
CA LEU A 195 12.07 7.62 -9.69
C LEU A 195 12.77 9.00 -9.75
N GLY A 196 12.83 9.56 -10.95
CA GLY A 196 13.52 10.82 -11.26
C GLY A 196 14.40 10.73 -12.50
N ASP A 197 14.76 9.51 -12.93
CA ASP A 197 15.47 9.27 -14.19
C ASP A 197 14.46 8.98 -15.31
N THR A 198 14.17 9.99 -16.12
CA THR A 198 13.20 9.94 -17.23
C THR A 198 13.58 8.93 -18.31
N VAL A 199 14.87 8.67 -18.52
CA VAL A 199 15.35 7.73 -19.54
C VAL A 199 15.02 6.30 -19.12
N SER A 200 15.34 5.97 -17.87
CA SER A 200 15.03 4.65 -17.31
C SER A 200 13.53 4.37 -17.21
N LEU A 201 12.71 5.43 -17.03
CA LEU A 201 11.26 5.32 -17.02
C LEU A 201 10.69 4.96 -18.39
N ALA A 202 11.18 5.59 -19.47
CA ALA A 202 10.72 5.30 -20.83
C ALA A 202 11.05 3.84 -21.23
N GLU A 203 12.21 3.32 -20.82
CA GLU A 203 12.58 1.91 -21.01
C GLU A 203 11.66 0.97 -20.21
N ALA A 204 11.30 1.33 -18.98
CA ALA A 204 10.34 0.55 -18.19
C ALA A 204 8.95 0.52 -18.86
N GLU A 205 8.49 1.65 -19.39
CA GLU A 205 7.21 1.76 -20.08
C GLU A 205 7.17 0.92 -21.37
N SER A 206 8.25 0.89 -22.15
CA SER A 206 8.31 0.02 -23.34
C SER A 206 8.24 -1.46 -22.96
N VAL A 207 8.96 -1.88 -21.92
CA VAL A 207 8.92 -3.27 -21.43
C VAL A 207 7.53 -3.65 -20.93
N TRP A 208 6.83 -2.73 -20.26
CA TRP A 208 5.45 -2.96 -19.82
C TRP A 208 4.47 -3.09 -20.97
N LEU A 209 4.59 -2.25 -22.00
CA LEU A 209 3.75 -2.33 -23.19
C LEU A 209 3.96 -3.65 -23.94
N GLU A 210 5.19 -4.16 -24.01
CA GLU A 210 5.52 -5.45 -24.61
C GLU A 210 4.99 -6.64 -23.79
N SER A 211 4.92 -6.52 -22.47
CA SER A 211 4.47 -7.60 -21.58
C SER A 211 2.96 -7.90 -21.64
N GLY A 212 2.20 -7.15 -22.44
CA GLY A 212 0.74 -7.22 -22.51
C GLY A 212 0.07 -6.41 -21.39
N ALA A 213 -1.27 -6.37 -21.39
CA ALA A 213 -2.04 -5.64 -20.38
C ALA A 213 -1.67 -6.17 -18.98
N PRO A 214 -0.99 -5.38 -18.14
CA PRO A 214 -0.24 -5.94 -17.03
C PRO A 214 -1.15 -6.26 -15.85
N VAL A 215 -2.48 -6.13 -15.91
CA VAL A 215 -3.28 -6.00 -14.67
C VAL A 215 -4.53 -6.86 -14.69
N PRO A 216 -4.78 -7.68 -13.65
CA PRO A 216 -6.03 -8.38 -13.47
C PRO A 216 -7.16 -7.36 -13.43
N GLY A 217 -8.14 -7.56 -14.29
CA GLY A 217 -9.27 -6.66 -14.43
C GLY A 217 -9.11 -5.57 -15.50
N LEU A 218 -8.03 -5.53 -16.27
CA LEU A 218 -7.99 -4.74 -17.51
C LEU A 218 -8.13 -5.68 -18.71
N SER A 219 -9.23 -5.58 -19.46
CA SER A 219 -9.38 -6.23 -20.76
C SER A 219 -9.18 -5.22 -21.88
N CYS A 220 -8.50 -5.66 -22.93
CA CYS A 220 -8.28 -4.87 -24.14
C CYS A 220 -8.82 -5.70 -25.31
N GLU A 221 -9.89 -5.23 -25.93
CA GLU A 221 -10.51 -5.87 -27.08
C GLU A 221 -10.48 -4.88 -28.26
N LYS A 222 -10.04 -5.35 -29.42
CA LYS A 222 -10.06 -4.55 -30.65
C LYS A 222 -11.23 -5.03 -31.49
N ILE A 223 -12.24 -4.17 -31.64
CA ILE A 223 -13.44 -4.43 -32.42
C ILE A 223 -13.41 -3.48 -33.61
N ASP A 224 -13.22 -4.03 -34.81
CA ASP A 224 -13.01 -3.26 -36.05
C ASP A 224 -11.86 -2.24 -35.97
N LYS A 225 -12.22 -0.95 -35.92
CA LYS A 225 -11.30 0.19 -35.81
C LYS A 225 -11.28 0.81 -34.41
N GLU A 226 -12.13 0.30 -33.51
CA GLU A 226 -12.25 0.78 -32.15
C GLU A 226 -11.42 -0.12 -31.22
N VAL A 227 -10.73 0.50 -30.26
CA VAL A 227 -10.08 -0.22 -29.16
C VAL A 227 -10.88 0.00 -27.90
N HIS A 228 -11.38 -1.10 -27.33
CA HIS A 228 -12.15 -1.13 -26.10
C HIS A 228 -11.24 -1.57 -24.95
N LEU A 229 -10.87 -0.63 -24.09
CA LEU A 229 -10.20 -0.90 -22.83
C LEU A 229 -11.24 -0.90 -21.71
N GLN A 230 -11.49 -2.06 -21.11
CA GLN A 230 -12.42 -2.18 -19.99
C GLN A 230 -11.67 -2.48 -18.70
N LEU A 231 -11.74 -1.53 -17.77
CA LEU A 231 -11.34 -1.72 -16.39
C LEU A 231 -12.52 -2.32 -15.62
N HIS A 232 -12.45 -3.63 -15.39
CA HIS A 232 -13.33 -4.37 -14.51
C HIS A 232 -13.30 -3.81 -13.09
N PRO A 233 -14.38 -4.03 -12.31
CA PRO A 233 -14.41 -3.57 -10.94
C PRO A 233 -13.23 -4.15 -10.16
N THR A 234 -12.57 -3.33 -9.34
CA THR A 234 -11.51 -3.77 -8.44
C THR A 234 -11.99 -4.82 -7.43
N GLY A 235 -13.32 -4.93 -7.28
CA GLY A 235 -13.97 -5.75 -6.28
C GLY A 235 -13.64 -5.22 -4.89
N TRP A 236 -13.55 -6.13 -3.94
CA TRP A 236 -13.31 -5.83 -2.53
C TRP A 236 -11.82 -5.75 -2.17
N HIS A 237 -10.95 -5.36 -3.10
CA HIS A 237 -9.52 -5.22 -2.83
C HIS A 237 -9.15 -3.75 -2.58
N GLY A 238 -8.19 -3.52 -1.69
CA GLY A 238 -7.62 -2.19 -1.42
C GLY A 238 -8.57 -1.28 -0.63
N LEU A 239 -8.71 -0.03 -1.09
CA LEU A 239 -9.49 1.00 -0.37
C LEU A 239 -10.94 0.56 -0.09
N ALA A 240 -11.56 -0.22 -0.99
CA ALA A 240 -12.91 -0.74 -0.77
C ALA A 240 -12.96 -1.67 0.45
N SER A 241 -12.09 -2.69 0.56
CA SER A 241 -12.09 -3.56 1.75
C SER A 241 -11.85 -2.80 3.03
N ASP A 242 -10.94 -1.83 3.01
CA ASP A 242 -10.57 -1.08 4.22
C ASP A 242 -11.74 -0.22 4.70
N LEU A 243 -12.41 0.49 3.78
CA LEU A 243 -13.60 1.29 4.10
C LEU A 243 -14.78 0.42 4.53
N LEU A 244 -14.95 -0.76 3.94
CA LEU A 244 -15.99 -1.71 4.39
C LEU A 244 -15.70 -2.21 5.80
N LEU A 245 -14.45 -2.59 6.10
CA LEU A 245 -14.07 -3.09 7.42
C LEU A 245 -14.28 -2.02 8.49
N VAL A 246 -13.79 -0.80 8.24
CA VAL A 246 -14.01 0.32 9.15
C VAL A 246 -15.50 0.62 9.28
N GLY A 247 -16.23 0.77 8.17
CA GLY A 247 -17.67 1.04 8.16
C GLY A 247 -18.48 -0.02 8.92
N SER A 248 -18.17 -1.30 8.74
CA SER A 248 -18.81 -2.41 9.46
C SER A 248 -18.52 -2.38 10.96
N GLY A 249 -17.33 -1.94 11.39
CA GLY A 249 -17.04 -1.66 12.80
C GLY A 249 -17.91 -0.55 13.37
N PHE A 250 -18.04 0.57 12.65
CA PHE A 250 -18.90 1.71 13.03
C PHE A 250 -20.39 1.34 13.08
N VAL A 251 -20.83 0.34 12.31
CA VAL A 251 -22.20 -0.21 12.38
C VAL A 251 -22.33 -1.24 13.50
N GLY A 252 -21.35 -2.13 13.65
CA GLY A 252 -21.38 -3.26 14.58
C GLY A 252 -21.27 -2.84 16.05
N ILE A 253 -20.44 -1.85 16.38
CA ILE A 253 -20.26 -1.38 17.77
C ILE A 253 -21.58 -0.81 18.34
N PRO A 254 -22.28 0.13 17.67
CA PRO A 254 -23.59 0.60 18.13
C PRO A 254 -24.64 -0.50 18.25
N LEU A 255 -24.70 -1.43 17.28
CA LEU A 255 -25.64 -2.55 17.33
C LEU A 255 -25.37 -3.48 18.52
N LEU A 256 -24.10 -3.80 18.79
CA LEU A 256 -23.70 -4.59 19.95
C LEU A 256 -24.06 -3.86 21.26
N ALA A 257 -23.73 -2.57 21.36
CA ALA A 257 -24.05 -1.76 22.53
C ALA A 257 -25.56 -1.67 22.78
N ALA A 258 -26.35 -1.41 21.74
CA ALA A 258 -27.80 -1.38 21.81
C ALA A 258 -28.37 -2.74 22.26
N THR A 259 -27.83 -3.84 21.73
CA THR A 259 -28.25 -5.20 22.10
C THR A 259 -27.97 -5.50 23.57
N LEU A 260 -26.78 -5.17 24.08
CA LEU A 260 -26.42 -5.37 25.50
C LEU A 260 -27.31 -4.58 26.45
N ILE A 261 -27.70 -3.36 26.07
CA ILE A 261 -28.62 -2.52 26.85
C ILE A 261 -30.03 -3.13 26.84
N LEU A 262 -30.52 -3.56 25.67
CA LEU A 262 -31.86 -4.14 25.51
C LEU A 262 -31.99 -5.50 26.22
N THR A 263 -30.91 -6.29 26.34
CA THR A 263 -30.91 -7.55 27.09
C THR A 263 -30.74 -7.37 28.60
N GLY A 264 -30.71 -6.13 29.08
CA GLY A 264 -30.75 -5.83 30.50
C GLY A 264 -29.42 -5.99 31.23
N VAL A 265 -28.28 -5.94 30.54
CA VAL A 265 -26.97 -5.78 31.20
C VAL A 265 -26.94 -4.35 31.76
N PRO A 266 -27.09 -4.15 33.09
CA PRO A 266 -27.15 -2.80 33.61
C PRO A 266 -25.78 -2.12 33.39
N PRO A 267 -25.75 -0.88 32.88
CA PRO A 267 -24.50 -0.12 32.85
C PRO A 267 -23.95 -0.06 34.28
N SER A 268 -22.66 -0.36 34.44
CA SER A 268 -22.06 -0.47 35.77
C SER A 268 -22.34 0.81 36.57
N LYS A 269 -22.84 0.68 37.81
CA LYS A 269 -23.26 1.78 38.69
C LYS A 269 -22.14 2.79 39.06
N GLY A 270 -20.92 2.64 38.51
CA GLY A 270 -19.77 3.49 38.80
C GLY A 270 -19.43 4.54 37.75
N GLY A 271 -20.13 4.59 36.61
CA GLY A 271 -19.97 5.67 35.63
C GLY A 271 -20.93 6.81 35.95
N GLY A 272 -20.44 8.07 35.97
CA GLY A 272 -21.28 9.25 36.18
C GLY A 272 -22.48 9.28 35.23
N ASP A 273 -23.53 10.04 35.58
CA ASP A 273 -24.79 10.16 34.84
C ASP A 273 -24.59 10.64 33.39
N VAL A 274 -24.16 9.74 32.51
CA VAL A 274 -24.19 9.98 31.07
C VAL A 274 -25.65 10.00 30.67
N ASN A 275 -26.12 11.15 30.19
CA ASN A 275 -27.49 11.31 29.75
C ASN A 275 -27.81 10.29 28.66
N ARG A 276 -28.84 9.46 28.88
CA ARG A 276 -29.24 8.39 27.93
C ARG A 276 -29.46 8.91 26.52
N TRP A 277 -29.97 10.13 26.38
CA TRP A 277 -30.18 10.76 25.08
C TRP A 277 -28.85 11.01 24.35
N GLU A 278 -27.85 11.57 25.02
CA GLU A 278 -26.53 11.84 24.43
C GLU A 278 -25.86 10.56 23.94
N PHE A 279 -25.98 9.48 24.72
CA PHE A 279 -25.53 8.16 24.32
C PHE A 279 -26.19 7.70 23.01
N TRP A 280 -27.52 7.80 22.90
CA TRP A 280 -28.23 7.37 21.69
C TRP A 280 -27.96 8.24 20.47
N VAL A 281 -27.82 9.56 20.65
CA VAL A 281 -27.41 10.47 19.57
C VAL A 281 -26.02 10.13 19.08
N GLY A 282 -25.07 9.90 19.99
CA GLY A 282 -23.70 9.48 19.65
C GLY A 282 -23.69 8.14 18.90
N MET A 283 -24.46 7.15 19.37
CA MET A 283 -24.58 5.85 18.70
C MET A 283 -25.25 5.95 17.33
N GLY A 284 -26.29 6.77 17.18
CA GLY A 284 -26.95 7.02 15.90
C GLY A 284 -26.01 7.67 14.88
N PHE A 285 -25.18 8.63 15.33
CA PHE A 285 -24.17 9.25 14.48
C PHE A 285 -23.09 8.26 14.01
N LEU A 286 -22.56 7.44 14.92
CA LEU A 286 -21.58 6.39 14.58
C LEU A 286 -22.16 5.40 13.57
N PHE A 287 -23.39 4.95 13.80
CA PHE A 287 -24.09 4.02 12.92
C PHE A 287 -24.29 4.61 11.51
N LEU A 288 -24.78 5.85 11.42
CA LEU A 288 -24.99 6.52 10.13
C LEU A 288 -23.68 6.74 9.37
N THR A 289 -22.62 7.12 10.07
CA THR A 289 -21.27 7.25 9.50
C THR A 289 -20.80 5.91 8.92
N GLY A 290 -20.97 4.83 9.68
CA GLY A 290 -20.63 3.48 9.21
C GLY A 290 -21.40 3.07 7.97
N LEU A 291 -22.70 3.37 7.89
CA LEU A 291 -23.51 3.11 6.69
C LEU A 291 -23.01 3.86 5.45
N VAL A 292 -22.67 5.15 5.59
CA VAL A 292 -22.14 5.96 4.49
C VAL A 292 -20.82 5.38 3.98
N LEU A 293 -19.92 4.97 4.88
CA LEU A 293 -18.65 4.33 4.52
C LEU A 293 -18.87 3.00 3.78
N CYS A 294 -19.80 2.17 4.26
CA CYS A 294 -20.16 0.91 3.60
C CYS A 294 -20.72 1.12 2.18
N LEU A 295 -21.64 2.09 2.00
CA LEU A 295 -22.21 2.41 0.69
C LEU A 295 -21.15 2.96 -0.27
N PHE A 296 -20.26 3.83 0.22
CA PHE A 296 -19.16 4.35 -0.58
C PHE A 296 -18.21 3.23 -1.00
N SER A 297 -17.88 2.31 -0.09
CA SER A 297 -17.09 1.12 -0.39
C SER A 297 -17.72 0.27 -1.47
N ILE A 298 -19.02 -0.06 -1.36
CA ILE A 298 -19.75 -0.84 -2.37
C ILE A 298 -19.69 -0.13 -3.74
N ASN A 299 -19.93 1.18 -3.75
CA ASN A 299 -19.89 1.96 -4.98
C ASN A 299 -18.52 1.94 -5.65
N GLN A 300 -17.43 1.99 -4.87
CA GLN A 300 -16.07 1.84 -5.41
C GLN A 300 -15.81 0.43 -5.91
N ALA A 301 -16.20 -0.60 -5.14
CA ALA A 301 -16.00 -2.00 -5.47
C ALA A 301 -16.68 -2.42 -6.78
N LEU A 302 -17.78 -1.76 -7.14
CA LEU A 302 -18.60 -2.06 -8.34
C LEU A 302 -18.33 -1.12 -9.52
N ARG A 303 -17.47 -0.11 -9.36
CA ARG A 303 -17.21 0.88 -10.39
C ARG A 303 -16.54 0.24 -11.60
N ARG A 304 -17.09 0.49 -12.80
CA ARG A 304 -16.53 0.04 -14.08
C ARG A 304 -16.13 1.25 -14.90
N VAL A 305 -15.01 1.14 -15.61
CA VAL A 305 -14.59 2.18 -16.55
C VAL A 305 -14.30 1.54 -17.90
N THR A 306 -14.95 2.03 -18.93
CA THR A 306 -14.70 1.65 -20.31
C THR A 306 -14.09 2.85 -21.02
N LEU A 307 -12.92 2.67 -21.63
CA LEU A 307 -12.31 3.62 -22.55
C LEU A 307 -12.46 3.03 -23.94
N VAL A 308 -13.11 3.76 -24.83
CA VAL A 308 -13.27 3.41 -26.24
C VAL A 308 -12.46 4.42 -27.03
N LEU A 309 -11.46 3.93 -27.75
CA LEU A 309 -10.62 4.74 -28.59
C LEU A 309 -10.97 4.45 -30.06
N ASP A 310 -11.45 5.48 -30.73
CA ASP A 310 -11.77 5.47 -32.14
C ASP A 310 -10.71 6.26 -32.93
N PRO A 311 -10.70 6.19 -34.28
CA PRO A 311 -9.79 6.99 -35.08
C PRO A 311 -9.88 8.50 -34.83
N TRP A 312 -11.06 8.98 -34.39
CA TRP A 312 -11.43 10.40 -34.29
C TRP A 312 -11.61 10.90 -32.86
N GLU A 313 -12.01 10.05 -31.92
CA GLU A 313 -12.34 10.46 -30.56
C GLU A 313 -11.93 9.42 -29.51
N LEU A 314 -11.71 9.91 -28.29
CA LEU A 314 -11.54 9.10 -27.08
C LEU A 314 -12.80 9.26 -26.23
N ARG A 315 -13.57 8.18 -26.10
CA ARG A 315 -14.77 8.11 -25.27
C ARG A 315 -14.46 7.37 -23.97
N ILE A 316 -14.83 7.94 -22.82
CA ILE A 316 -14.67 7.33 -21.51
C ILE A 316 -16.03 7.27 -20.82
N GLN A 317 -16.47 6.05 -20.53
CA GLN A 317 -17.68 5.77 -19.79
C GLN A 317 -17.33 5.24 -18.41
N ILE A 318 -17.71 6.00 -17.37
CA ILE A 318 -17.56 5.61 -15.98
C ILE A 318 -18.94 5.23 -15.45
N ARG A 319 -19.16 3.94 -15.19
CA ARG A 319 -20.40 3.43 -14.61
C ARG A 319 -20.19 3.15 -13.12
N SER A 320 -20.96 3.85 -12.29
CA SER A 320 -21.02 3.62 -10.83
C SER A 320 -22.44 3.20 -10.43
N LEU A 321 -22.65 2.79 -9.18
CA LEU A 321 -23.98 2.39 -8.70
C LEU A 321 -24.97 3.55 -8.77
N LEU A 322 -24.50 4.77 -8.48
CA LEU A 322 -25.36 5.96 -8.35
C LEU A 322 -25.48 6.73 -9.66
N ARG A 323 -24.46 6.72 -10.51
CA ARG A 323 -24.41 7.58 -11.71
C ARG A 323 -23.51 7.00 -12.80
N THR A 324 -23.94 7.15 -14.05
CA THR A 324 -23.08 6.95 -15.22
C THR A 324 -22.58 8.31 -15.71
N ARG A 325 -21.28 8.45 -15.94
CA ARG A 325 -20.66 9.65 -16.51
C ARG A 325 -19.99 9.28 -17.82
N ASN A 326 -20.40 9.94 -18.90
CA ASN A 326 -19.78 9.82 -20.21
C ASN A 326 -18.94 11.07 -20.47
N LEU A 327 -17.73 10.87 -20.97
CA LEU A 327 -16.80 11.90 -21.41
C LEU A 327 -16.35 11.55 -22.82
N ALA A 328 -16.24 12.52 -23.70
CA ALA A 328 -15.73 12.34 -25.05
C ALA A 328 -14.86 13.54 -25.40
N TRP A 329 -13.73 13.26 -26.04
CA TRP A 329 -12.83 14.28 -26.59
C TRP A 329 -12.42 13.89 -27.99
N GLN A 330 -12.41 14.85 -28.90
CA GLN A 330 -11.86 14.60 -30.23
C GLN A 330 -10.34 14.49 -30.13
N ARG A 331 -9.72 13.66 -30.96
CA ARG A 331 -8.26 13.49 -31.03
C ARG A 331 -7.47 14.82 -31.08
N PRO A 332 -7.82 15.83 -31.91
CA PRO A 332 -7.11 17.11 -31.92
C PRO A 332 -7.26 17.92 -30.63
N GLU A 333 -8.26 17.63 -29.79
CA GLU A 333 -8.41 18.28 -28.48
C GLU A 333 -7.47 17.69 -27.44
N ILE A 334 -6.88 16.52 -27.68
CA ILE A 334 -5.97 15.85 -26.74
C ILE A 334 -4.55 16.26 -27.08
N ALA A 335 -3.91 17.00 -26.17
CA ALA A 335 -2.51 17.41 -26.29
C ALA A 335 -1.54 16.35 -25.76
N GLY A 336 -1.99 15.51 -24.83
CA GLY A 336 -1.18 14.42 -24.30
C GLY A 336 -1.90 13.62 -23.22
N VAL A 337 -1.37 12.44 -22.93
CA VAL A 337 -1.83 11.56 -21.86
C VAL A 337 -0.63 11.27 -20.96
N SER A 338 -0.80 11.33 -19.64
CA SER A 338 0.28 11.05 -18.68
C SER A 338 -0.30 10.48 -17.39
N VAL A 339 0.58 9.98 -16.51
CA VAL A 339 0.21 9.66 -15.13
C VAL A 339 0.79 10.72 -14.21
N GLY A 340 0.02 11.17 -13.24
CA GLY A 340 0.51 12.14 -12.27
C GLY A 340 -0.20 12.06 -10.93
N PRO A 341 0.21 12.91 -9.97
CA PRO A 341 -0.44 13.00 -8.67
C PRO A 341 -1.83 13.62 -8.79
N SER A 342 -2.82 13.01 -8.13
CA SER A 342 -4.17 13.57 -8.01
C SER A 342 -4.26 14.63 -6.93
N SER A 343 -5.38 15.34 -6.89
CA SER A 343 -5.74 16.24 -5.78
C SER A 343 -6.22 15.51 -4.51
N ILE A 344 -6.32 14.17 -4.57
CA ILE A 344 -6.76 13.34 -3.45
C ILE A 344 -5.53 12.70 -2.82
N GLU A 345 -5.32 12.98 -1.53
CA GLU A 345 -4.23 12.41 -0.76
C GLU A 345 -4.73 11.35 0.21
N VAL A 346 -3.96 10.27 0.35
CA VAL A 346 -4.15 9.26 1.39
C VAL A 346 -2.83 9.14 2.16
N ASN A 347 -2.86 9.42 3.46
CA ASN A 347 -1.67 9.46 4.31
C ASN A 347 -0.58 10.42 3.81
N GLY A 348 -0.99 11.58 3.28
CA GLY A 348 -0.08 12.61 2.73
C GLY A 348 0.64 12.19 1.45
N GLN A 349 0.12 11.16 0.76
CA GLN A 349 0.58 10.78 -0.58
C GLN A 349 -0.56 10.98 -1.57
N PRO A 350 -0.38 11.80 -2.62
CA PRO A 350 -1.39 11.94 -3.66
C PRO A 350 -1.57 10.59 -4.36
N LEU A 351 -2.82 10.16 -4.53
CA LEU A 351 -3.11 8.97 -5.30
C LEU A 351 -2.74 9.21 -6.76
N PRO A 352 -2.16 8.22 -7.46
CA PRO A 352 -1.89 8.35 -8.89
C PRO A 352 -3.21 8.46 -9.66
N GLU A 353 -3.21 9.26 -10.71
CA GLU A 353 -4.33 9.43 -11.63
C GLU A 353 -3.85 9.51 -13.09
N LEU A 354 -4.72 9.08 -14.00
CA LEU A 354 -4.54 9.29 -15.43
C LEU A 354 -4.88 10.76 -15.74
N LYS A 355 -3.92 11.50 -16.29
CA LYS A 355 -4.08 12.89 -16.69
C LYS A 355 -4.18 13.00 -18.20
N ILE A 356 -5.30 13.52 -18.68
CA ILE A 356 -5.50 13.89 -20.09
C ILE A 356 -5.32 15.40 -20.19
N ALA A 357 -4.22 15.83 -20.82
CA ALA A 357 -3.97 17.22 -21.16
C ALA A 357 -4.72 17.56 -22.45
N LEU A 358 -5.54 18.61 -22.41
CA LEU A 358 -6.28 19.08 -23.58
C LEU A 358 -5.53 20.23 -24.26
N ALA A 359 -5.72 20.41 -25.56
CA ALA A 359 -5.18 21.51 -26.35
C ALA A 359 -5.60 22.89 -25.81
N SER A 360 -6.71 22.97 -25.09
CA SER A 360 -7.16 24.16 -24.35
C SER A 360 -6.29 24.53 -23.12
N GLY A 361 -5.29 23.72 -22.77
CA GLY A 361 -4.48 23.85 -21.55
C GLY A 361 -5.14 23.25 -20.30
N LYS A 362 -6.41 22.81 -20.38
CA LYS A 362 -7.09 22.13 -19.27
C LYS A 362 -6.57 20.71 -19.10
N VAL A 363 -6.31 20.28 -17.87
CA VAL A 363 -5.95 18.90 -17.53
C VAL A 363 -7.12 18.21 -16.84
N ARG A 364 -7.47 17.00 -17.28
CA ARG A 364 -8.52 16.17 -16.68
C ARG A 364 -7.90 14.95 -16.01
N GLY A 365 -8.07 14.86 -14.70
CA GLY A 365 -7.72 13.68 -13.89
C GLY A 365 -8.83 12.63 -13.94
N LEU A 366 -8.45 11.38 -14.16
CA LEU A 366 -9.33 10.22 -14.25
C LEU A 366 -8.70 9.02 -13.52
N LEU A 367 -9.52 8.02 -13.22
CA LEU A 367 -9.05 6.74 -12.66
C LEU A 367 -8.23 6.88 -11.36
N VAL A 368 -8.56 7.86 -10.53
CA VAL A 368 -7.90 8.04 -9.22
C VAL A 368 -8.05 6.76 -8.39
N GLY A 369 -6.94 6.28 -7.85
CA GLY A 369 -6.90 5.07 -7.01
C GLY A 369 -6.74 3.76 -7.79
N THR A 370 -6.68 3.80 -9.13
CA THR A 370 -6.21 2.66 -9.92
C THR A 370 -4.70 2.45 -9.68
N PRO A 371 -4.19 1.21 -9.65
CA PRO A 371 -2.75 0.97 -9.47
C PRO A 371 -1.93 1.72 -10.51
N GLU A 372 -0.82 2.33 -10.07
CA GLU A 372 0.01 3.21 -10.89
C GLU A 372 0.52 2.52 -12.16
N VAL A 373 0.92 1.24 -12.06
CA VAL A 373 1.36 0.44 -13.22
C VAL A 373 0.26 0.31 -14.27
N THR A 374 -0.99 0.09 -13.84
CA THR A 374 -2.15 0.08 -14.74
C THR A 374 -2.30 1.42 -15.45
N LEU A 375 -2.21 2.51 -14.68
CA LEU A 375 -2.35 3.86 -15.21
C LEU A 375 -1.24 4.19 -16.21
N ARG A 376 0.01 3.81 -15.92
CA ARG A 376 1.16 4.03 -16.80
C ARG A 376 1.03 3.21 -18.07
N TRP A 377 0.58 1.96 -17.96
CA TRP A 377 0.28 1.14 -19.14
C TRP A 377 -0.84 1.75 -19.99
N ILE A 378 -1.96 2.19 -19.38
CA ILE A 378 -3.05 2.86 -20.11
C ILE A 378 -2.53 4.14 -20.77
N ALA A 379 -1.72 4.94 -20.08
CA ALA A 379 -1.15 6.16 -20.63
C ALA A 379 -0.24 5.86 -21.84
N GLY A 380 0.73 4.96 -21.70
CA GLY A 380 1.61 4.56 -22.81
C GLY A 380 0.86 3.92 -23.98
N PHE A 381 -0.18 3.12 -23.69
CA PHE A 381 -1.04 2.54 -24.70
C PHE A 381 -1.79 3.62 -25.48
N LEU A 382 -2.45 4.54 -24.77
CA LEU A 382 -3.16 5.66 -25.39
C LEU A 382 -2.22 6.57 -26.16
N GLN A 383 -1.01 6.83 -25.66
CA GLN A 383 -0.01 7.62 -26.38
C GLN A 383 0.36 6.99 -27.72
N ARG A 384 0.62 5.68 -27.73
CA ARG A 384 0.95 4.93 -28.95
C ARG A 384 -0.18 4.96 -29.98
N GLU A 385 -1.41 4.70 -29.56
CA GLU A 385 -2.56 4.68 -30.48
C GLU A 385 -2.96 6.10 -30.96
N LEU A 386 -2.81 7.10 -30.09
CA LEU A 386 -3.02 8.51 -30.44
C LEU A 386 -1.84 9.12 -31.23
N LYS A 387 -0.74 8.38 -31.40
CA LYS A 387 0.47 8.78 -32.14
C LYS A 387 1.05 10.11 -31.65
N PHE A 388 1.17 10.25 -30.33
CA PHE A 388 1.95 11.33 -29.73
C PHE A 388 3.45 11.12 -29.89
#